data_AF-A0A9R1NMH9-F1
#
_entry.id   AF-A0A9R1NMH9-F1
#
_cell.length_a   1.000
_cell.length_b   1.000
_cell.length_c   1.000
_cell.angle_alpha   90.00
_cell.angle_beta   90.00
_cell.angle_gamma   90.00
#
_symmetry.space_group_name_H-M   'P 1'
#
loop_
_entity.id
_entity.type
_entity.pdbx_description
1 polymer ?
#
loop_
_entity_poly.entity_id
_entity_poly.type
_entity_poly.pdbx_seq_one_letter_code
_entity_poly.pdbx_strand_id
1 'polypeptide(L)'
;MVQPHFHKWIPIHGRTFLYWFGARPSLCVADVNMVKQVLSDRGGLYPKNLGNPHIARLLGKGLVLTDGDDWKRHRKVVHPAFNMDKLKMMTVTMSDCAGSMMSEWTAKMEKGGSVEIELSHQFEELTADVISHTAFGSSYEQGKKVFLAQKELQFLAFSTVFNVQIPALRYLPTEKNLRIWKLDKEVRTMLMNIIKTRLATKDTMGYGNDLLGLMLEACAAEGGHNPILSMDEIIDECKTFFFAGHDTSSHLLTWTMFLLSTHPEWQEKLREEVLRECGSEVPTGDMLNKLHLVNMFLLETLRLYAPVSLIQRKAGSDLEVGGIKVPEGTVLTIPIAMIHRDKEVWGEDANEFKPIRFENGVTRAGKHPNALLSFSSGPRSCIGQNFAMIEAKAVIAVILQRFSFSLSPKYVHAPMDEKLREEVLRECGSEVPTGDMLNKLHLVNMFLLETLRLYAPVSLIQRNAGSDLEVGGIKVPEGMVLTIPIATIHRDKEVWGEDVNEFKPMRFENGVTRAGKHPNALLSFSSGPRSCIGQNFAMIEAKAVIAVII
;
A
#
# COMPACT_ATOMS: atom_id res chain seq x y z
N MET A 1 3.22 -6.19 0.68
CA MET A 1 4.01 -6.22 -0.57
C MET A 1 5.22 -7.11 -0.37
N VAL A 2 5.36 -8.18 -1.16
CA VAL A 2 6.52 -9.08 -1.09
C VAL A 2 7.66 -8.50 -1.95
N GLN A 3 8.89 -8.52 -1.45
CA GLN A 3 10.08 -7.94 -2.11
C GLN A 3 11.16 -9.02 -2.36
N PRO A 4 10.87 -10.05 -3.18
CA PRO A 4 11.75 -11.21 -3.31
C PRO A 4 13.10 -10.85 -3.95
N HIS A 5 13.12 -9.83 -4.81
CA HIS A 5 14.33 -9.33 -5.46
C HIS A 5 15.31 -8.74 -4.44
N PHE A 6 14.87 -7.89 -3.50
CA PHE A 6 15.76 -7.36 -2.47
C PHE A 6 16.28 -8.47 -1.54
N HIS A 7 15.44 -9.43 -1.19
CA HIS A 7 15.85 -10.59 -0.39
C HIS A 7 16.95 -11.41 -1.09
N LYS A 8 16.86 -11.60 -2.41
CA LYS A 8 17.86 -12.31 -3.21
C LYS A 8 19.12 -11.48 -3.47
N TRP A 9 18.99 -10.19 -3.74
CA TRP A 9 20.10 -9.33 -4.16
C TRP A 9 20.99 -8.87 -3.01
N ILE A 10 20.43 -8.63 -1.81
CA ILE A 10 21.22 -8.17 -0.66
C ILE A 10 22.36 -9.16 -0.28
N PRO A 11 22.14 -10.48 -0.22
CA PRO A 11 23.22 -11.43 0.03
C PRO A 11 24.30 -11.47 -1.07
N ILE A 12 23.93 -11.17 -2.33
CA ILE A 12 24.83 -11.26 -3.49
C ILE A 12 25.68 -10.01 -3.65
N HIS A 13 25.05 -8.83 -3.53
CA HIS A 13 25.66 -7.54 -3.84
C HIS A 13 25.98 -6.71 -2.59
N GLY A 14 25.62 -7.21 -1.41
CA GLY A 14 25.70 -6.47 -0.15
C GLY A 14 24.46 -5.58 0.10
N ARG A 15 24.50 -4.83 1.21
CA ARG A 15 23.38 -3.99 1.67
C ARG A 15 23.14 -2.74 0.83
N THR A 16 24.11 -2.36 0.00
CA THR A 16 24.03 -1.18 -0.85
C THR A 16 24.44 -1.55 -2.26
N PHE A 17 23.52 -1.43 -3.21
CA PHE A 17 23.77 -1.81 -4.60
C PHE A 17 22.92 -1.01 -5.58
N LEU A 18 23.43 -0.85 -6.80
CA LEU A 18 22.76 -0.15 -7.89
C LEU A 18 21.91 -1.14 -8.69
N TYR A 19 20.68 -0.74 -9.01
CA TYR A 19 19.79 -1.47 -9.90
C TYR A 19 19.00 -0.50 -10.78
N TRP A 20 18.42 -1.01 -11.86
CA TRP A 20 17.62 -0.21 -12.78
C TRP A 20 16.14 -0.52 -12.62
N PHE A 21 15.34 0.53 -12.57
CA PHE A 21 13.89 0.44 -12.63
C PHE A 21 13.41 1.19 -13.87
N GLY A 22 13.15 0.44 -14.95
CA GLY A 22 13.05 1.02 -16.29
C GLY A 22 14.35 1.72 -16.68
N ALA A 23 14.24 2.95 -17.20
CA ALA A 23 15.40 3.76 -17.59
C ALA A 23 16.06 4.53 -16.43
N ARG A 24 15.56 4.39 -15.19
CA ARG A 24 16.03 5.18 -14.04
C ARG A 24 16.98 4.35 -13.15
N PRO A 25 18.20 4.83 -12.88
CA PRO A 25 19.06 4.21 -11.89
C PRO A 25 18.48 4.41 -10.48
N SER A 26 18.54 3.35 -9.68
CA SER A 26 18.11 3.35 -8.29
C SER A 26 19.17 2.70 -7.42
N LEU A 27 19.59 3.38 -6.35
CA LEU A 27 20.49 2.85 -5.34
C LEU A 27 19.66 2.22 -4.22
N CYS A 28 19.76 0.92 -4.03
CA CYS A 28 19.27 0.26 -2.82
C CYS A 28 20.18 0.67 -1.65
N VAL A 29 19.59 1.14 -0.55
CA VAL A 29 20.29 1.58 0.66
C VAL A 29 19.69 0.83 1.85
N ALA A 30 20.26 -0.33 2.17
CA ALA A 30 19.87 -1.13 3.33
C ALA A 30 20.86 -1.02 4.52
N ASP A 31 22.01 -0.36 4.33
CA ASP A 31 22.92 -0.04 5.45
C ASP A 31 22.29 1.02 6.38
N VAL A 32 22.15 0.69 7.66
CA VAL A 32 21.42 1.54 8.64
C VAL A 32 22.10 2.89 8.87
N ASN A 33 23.43 2.99 8.74
CA ASN A 33 24.14 4.26 8.89
C ASN A 33 23.88 5.16 7.68
N MET A 34 23.90 4.60 6.47
CA MET A 34 23.51 5.32 5.25
C MET A 34 22.04 5.75 5.29
N VAL A 35 21.15 4.87 5.73
CA VAL A 35 19.73 5.19 5.92
C VAL A 35 19.57 6.35 6.91
N LYS A 36 20.28 6.33 8.04
CA LYS A 36 20.29 7.43 9.01
C LYS A 36 20.79 8.73 8.37
N GLN A 37 21.86 8.70 7.57
CA GLN A 37 22.37 9.88 6.86
C GLN A 37 21.29 10.49 5.97
N VAL A 38 20.62 9.68 5.15
CA VAL A 38 19.58 10.13 4.22
C VAL A 38 18.34 10.66 4.97
N LEU A 39 17.85 9.94 5.97
CA LEU A 39 16.61 10.27 6.65
C LEU A 39 16.74 11.40 7.68
N SER A 40 17.94 11.66 8.21
CA SER A 40 18.17 12.71 9.20
C SER A 40 18.45 14.08 8.59
N ASP A 41 18.58 14.16 7.27
CA ASP A 41 18.86 15.40 6.57
C ASP A 41 17.77 16.46 6.82
N ARG A 42 18.24 17.69 7.10
CA ARG A 42 17.40 18.89 7.26
C ARG A 42 17.60 19.89 6.13
N GLY A 43 18.61 19.69 5.29
CA GLY A 43 18.96 20.58 4.18
C GLY A 43 18.06 20.44 2.97
N GLY A 44 17.25 19.37 2.89
CA GLY A 44 16.40 19.11 1.73
C GLY A 44 17.17 18.48 0.57
N LEU A 45 18.30 17.84 0.84
CA LEU A 45 19.15 17.16 -0.14
C LEU A 45 18.49 15.90 -0.71
N TYR A 46 17.50 15.36 0.01
CA TYR A 46 16.80 14.13 -0.35
C TYR A 46 15.29 14.36 -0.47
N PRO A 47 14.78 15.05 -1.51
CA PRO A 47 13.34 15.19 -1.74
C PRO A 47 12.65 13.83 -1.96
N LYS A 48 11.31 13.82 -1.84
CA LYS A 48 10.48 12.66 -2.14
C LYS A 48 10.53 12.31 -3.64
N ASN A 49 10.50 11.01 -3.95
CA ASN A 49 10.34 10.55 -5.33
C ASN A 49 8.85 10.50 -5.70
N LEU A 50 8.34 11.53 -6.39
CA LEU A 50 6.95 11.62 -6.85
C LEU A 50 6.71 10.94 -8.22
N GLY A 51 7.50 9.90 -8.54
CA GLY A 51 7.57 9.32 -9.87
C GLY A 51 6.25 8.76 -10.42
N ASN A 52 5.28 8.42 -9.56
CA ASN A 52 3.97 7.91 -9.96
C ASN A 52 2.86 8.97 -9.77
N PRO A 53 2.28 9.51 -10.86
CA PRO A 53 1.23 10.54 -10.77
C PRO A 53 -0.08 10.03 -10.15
N HIS A 54 -0.32 8.71 -10.17
CA HIS A 54 -1.52 8.14 -9.57
C HIS A 54 -1.47 8.17 -8.03
N ILE A 55 -0.27 8.08 -7.44
CA ILE A 55 -0.08 8.24 -5.99
C ILE A 55 -0.43 9.68 -5.57
N ALA A 56 -0.06 10.68 -6.38
CA ALA A 56 -0.44 12.06 -6.13
C ALA A 56 -1.96 12.28 -6.23
N ARG A 57 -2.66 11.57 -7.12
CA ARG A 57 -4.14 11.61 -7.19
C ARG A 57 -4.81 10.92 -6.01
N LEU A 58 -4.23 9.83 -5.48
CA LEU A 58 -4.74 9.16 -4.28
C LEU A 58 -4.61 10.04 -3.04
N LEU A 59 -3.40 10.54 -2.78
CA LEU A 59 -3.05 11.24 -1.55
C LEU A 59 -3.34 12.74 -1.60
N GLY A 60 -3.38 13.37 -2.78
CA GLY A 60 -3.29 14.83 -2.90
C GLY A 60 -1.87 15.32 -2.64
N LYS A 61 -1.57 16.58 -3.01
CA LYS A 61 -0.28 17.23 -2.72
C LYS A 61 -0.23 17.77 -1.28
N GLY A 62 -0.58 16.92 -0.30
CA GLY A 62 -0.52 17.21 1.14
C GLY A 62 0.86 16.90 1.76
N LEU A 63 0.92 16.88 3.09
CA LEU A 63 2.13 16.78 3.91
C LEU A 63 3.06 15.62 3.51
N VAL A 64 2.48 14.51 3.06
CA VAL A 64 3.22 13.29 2.71
C VAL A 64 4.06 13.49 1.45
N LEU A 65 3.57 14.30 0.50
CA LEU A 65 4.15 14.49 -0.84
C LEU A 65 4.83 15.85 -1.04
N THR A 66 4.59 16.84 -0.18
CA THR A 66 5.28 18.14 -0.22
C THR A 66 6.70 18.05 0.35
N ASP A 67 7.57 18.94 -0.14
CA ASP A 67 8.97 19.10 0.26
C ASP A 67 9.30 20.58 0.52
N GLY A 68 10.49 20.85 1.04
CA GLY A 68 11.00 22.22 1.24
C GLY A 68 10.11 23.07 2.15
N ASP A 69 9.91 24.33 1.77
CA ASP A 69 9.15 25.30 2.57
C ASP A 69 7.64 25.04 2.55
N ASP A 70 7.10 24.47 1.46
CA ASP A 70 5.71 24.01 1.42
C ASP A 70 5.48 22.94 2.50
N TRP A 71 6.37 21.95 2.61
CA TRP A 71 6.26 20.95 3.66
C TRP A 71 6.33 21.56 5.07
N LYS A 72 7.24 22.51 5.32
CA LYS A 72 7.34 23.18 6.63
C LYS A 72 6.04 23.92 6.96
N ARG A 73 5.46 24.60 5.97
CA ARG A 73 4.18 25.34 6.10
C ARG A 73 3.04 24.40 6.45
N HIS A 74 2.87 23.32 5.69
CA HIS A 74 1.87 22.30 5.95
C HIS A 74 2.07 21.65 7.33
N ARG A 75 3.30 21.22 7.66
CA ARG A 75 3.62 20.59 8.96
C ARG A 75 3.29 21.50 10.13
N LYS A 76 3.57 22.80 10.02
CA LYS A 76 3.27 23.78 11.07
C LYS A 76 1.77 23.86 11.38
N VAL A 77 0.91 23.79 10.35
CA VAL A 77 -0.55 23.84 10.52
C VAL A 77 -1.10 22.55 11.12
N VAL A 78 -0.64 21.39 10.65
CA VAL A 78 -1.22 20.11 11.07
C VAL A 78 -0.67 19.57 12.40
N HIS A 79 0.57 19.95 12.78
CA HIS A 79 1.24 19.40 13.96
C HIS A 79 0.44 19.56 15.27
N PRO A 80 -0.22 20.70 15.55
CA PRO A 80 -1.01 20.84 16.78
C PRO A 80 -2.13 19.80 16.93
N ALA A 81 -2.63 19.20 15.85
CA ALA A 81 -3.64 18.14 15.89
C ALA A 81 -3.10 16.84 16.52
N PHE A 82 -1.80 16.62 16.46
CA PHE A 82 -1.12 15.38 16.89
C PHE A 82 -0.38 15.54 18.23
N ASN A 83 -0.65 16.62 18.97
CA ASN A 83 -0.13 16.81 20.32
C ASN A 83 -0.77 15.81 21.29
N MET A 84 0.00 15.33 22.28
CA MET A 84 -0.45 14.27 23.20
C MET A 84 -1.76 14.60 23.93
N ASP A 85 -1.98 15.85 24.33
CA ASP A 85 -3.22 16.24 25.02
C ASP A 85 -4.45 16.09 24.12
N LYS A 86 -4.33 16.41 22.82
CA LYS A 86 -5.42 16.18 21.85
C LYS A 86 -5.64 14.71 21.59
N LEU A 87 -4.57 13.93 21.47
CA LEU A 87 -4.66 12.48 21.27
C LEU A 87 -5.31 11.76 22.44
N LYS A 88 -5.04 12.20 23.69
CA LYS A 88 -5.73 11.69 24.88
C LYS A 88 -7.24 11.92 24.82
N MET A 89 -7.68 13.09 24.35
CA MET A 89 -9.12 13.36 24.17
C MET A 89 -9.75 12.48 23.08
N MET A 90 -9.02 12.18 22.00
CA MET A 90 -9.49 11.30 20.92
C MET A 90 -9.64 9.83 21.36
N THR A 91 -8.98 9.42 22.45
CA THR A 91 -8.96 8.02 22.90
C THR A 91 -10.36 7.50 23.21
N VAL A 92 -11.24 8.32 23.81
CA VAL A 92 -12.63 7.92 24.10
C VAL A 92 -13.35 7.56 22.81
N THR A 93 -13.26 8.41 21.79
CA THR A 93 -13.84 8.16 20.46
C THR A 93 -13.27 6.90 19.81
N MET A 94 -11.95 6.68 19.91
CA MET A 94 -11.32 5.45 19.39
C MET A 94 -11.89 4.19 20.06
N SER A 95 -12.02 4.23 21.40
CA SER A 95 -12.59 3.15 22.19
C SER A 95 -14.08 2.94 21.89
N ASP A 96 -14.85 4.00 21.65
CA ASP A 96 -16.27 3.94 21.30
C ASP A 96 -16.50 3.31 19.91
N CYS A 97 -15.68 3.68 18.92
CA CYS A 97 -15.68 3.04 17.60
C CYS A 97 -15.38 1.54 17.74
N ALA A 98 -14.37 1.18 18.54
CA ALA A 98 -14.05 -0.23 18.81
C ALA A 98 -15.21 -0.96 19.52
N GLY A 99 -15.84 -0.31 20.50
CA GLY A 99 -17.00 -0.83 21.23
C GLY A 99 -18.22 -1.07 20.34
N SER A 100 -18.43 -0.24 19.33
CA SER A 100 -19.50 -0.42 18.33
C SER A 100 -19.27 -1.68 17.51
N MET A 101 -18.04 -1.88 16.99
CA MET A 101 -17.65 -3.11 16.30
C MET A 101 -17.81 -4.35 17.19
N MET A 102 -17.41 -4.27 18.46
CA MET A 102 -17.58 -5.38 19.42
C MET A 102 -19.04 -5.73 19.70
N SER A 103 -19.93 -4.74 19.66
CA SER A 103 -21.37 -4.97 19.86
C SER A 103 -21.95 -5.80 18.72
N GLU A 104 -21.50 -5.58 17.49
CA GLU A 104 -21.86 -6.42 16.34
C GLU A 104 -21.33 -7.86 16.47
N TRP A 105 -20.09 -8.03 16.96
CA TRP A 105 -19.51 -9.35 17.18
C TRP A 105 -20.27 -10.12 18.28
N THR A 106 -20.63 -9.42 19.37
CA THR A 106 -21.43 -9.98 20.46
C THR A 106 -22.80 -10.45 19.95
N ALA A 107 -23.50 -9.62 19.19
CA ALA A 107 -24.81 -9.97 18.61
C ALA A 107 -24.73 -11.17 17.64
N LYS A 108 -23.61 -11.35 16.94
CA LYS A 108 -23.38 -12.56 16.12
C LYS A 108 -23.12 -13.80 16.97
N MET A 109 -22.42 -13.67 18.10
CA MET A 109 -22.11 -14.77 19.01
C MET A 109 -23.32 -15.28 19.79
N GLU A 110 -24.30 -14.42 20.13
CA GLU A 110 -25.54 -14.83 20.81
C GLU A 110 -26.30 -15.95 20.07
N LYS A 111 -26.05 -16.12 18.76
CA LYS A 111 -26.67 -17.15 17.92
C LYS A 111 -25.96 -18.50 17.92
N GLY A 112 -24.77 -18.64 18.54
CA GLY A 112 -23.99 -19.89 18.44
C GLY A 112 -22.71 -20.03 19.28
N GLY A 113 -22.45 -19.12 20.23
CA GLY A 113 -21.32 -19.19 21.17
C GLY A 113 -19.93 -18.92 20.57
N SER A 114 -19.75 -19.10 19.26
CA SER A 114 -18.54 -18.74 18.50
C SER A 114 -18.92 -18.25 17.10
N VAL A 115 -18.07 -17.42 16.48
CA VAL A 115 -18.30 -16.84 15.15
C VAL A 115 -16.99 -16.73 14.38
N GLU A 116 -17.04 -17.04 13.09
CA GLU A 116 -15.93 -16.82 12.15
C GLU A 116 -16.07 -15.42 11.53
N ILE A 117 -15.01 -14.60 11.61
CA ILE A 117 -15.03 -13.20 11.15
C ILE A 117 -13.82 -12.93 10.26
N GLU A 118 -14.06 -12.30 9.10
CA GLU A 118 -13.02 -11.71 8.27
C GLU A 118 -12.60 -10.37 8.89
N LEU A 119 -11.35 -10.27 9.34
CA LEU A 119 -10.89 -9.14 10.17
C LEU A 119 -10.41 -7.93 9.35
N SER A 120 -9.87 -8.13 8.14
CA SER A 120 -9.25 -7.02 7.39
C SER A 120 -10.27 -5.96 6.99
N HIS A 121 -11.44 -6.37 6.50
CA HIS A 121 -12.54 -5.48 6.18
C HIS A 121 -13.11 -4.77 7.42
N GLN A 122 -13.22 -5.48 8.54
CA GLN A 122 -13.73 -4.91 9.80
C GLN A 122 -12.79 -3.82 10.33
N PHE A 123 -11.47 -4.04 10.27
CA PHE A 123 -10.50 -3.04 10.68
C PHE A 123 -10.37 -1.88 9.70
N GLU A 124 -10.56 -2.11 8.40
CA GLU A 124 -10.67 -1.03 7.42
C GLU A 124 -11.86 -0.12 7.74
N GLU A 125 -13.03 -0.68 8.03
CA GLU A 125 -14.21 0.11 8.44
C GLU A 125 -13.95 0.84 9.76
N LEU A 126 -13.49 0.13 10.80
CA LEU A 126 -13.21 0.72 12.12
C LEU A 126 -12.25 1.93 12.04
N THR A 127 -11.12 1.77 11.35
CA THR A 127 -10.10 2.83 11.29
C THR A 127 -10.55 4.00 10.41
N ALA A 128 -11.40 3.74 9.41
CA ALA A 128 -12.09 4.79 8.65
C ALA A 128 -13.06 5.58 9.54
N ASP A 129 -13.76 4.92 10.47
CA ASP A 129 -14.66 5.57 11.44
C ASP A 129 -13.87 6.45 12.40
N VAL A 130 -12.80 5.88 12.97
CA VAL A 130 -11.94 6.58 13.92
C VAL A 130 -11.39 7.86 13.30
N ILE A 131 -10.80 7.80 12.10
CA ILE A 131 -10.25 9.02 11.47
C ILE A 131 -11.35 10.02 11.09
N SER A 132 -12.51 9.54 10.63
CA SER A 132 -13.66 10.39 10.28
C SER A 132 -14.18 11.18 11.48
N HIS A 133 -14.27 10.54 12.66
CA HIS A 133 -14.73 11.19 13.88
C HIS A 133 -13.65 12.08 14.51
N THR A 134 -12.42 11.58 14.63
CA THR A 134 -11.36 12.27 15.39
C THR A 134 -10.71 13.42 14.62
N ALA A 135 -10.53 13.29 13.30
CA ALA A 135 -9.83 14.29 12.49
C ALA A 135 -10.78 15.24 11.74
N PHE A 136 -11.99 14.78 11.38
CA PHE A 136 -12.92 15.55 10.53
C PHE A 136 -14.26 15.89 11.21
N GLY A 137 -14.51 15.34 12.42
CA GLY A 137 -15.75 15.54 13.19
C GLY A 137 -17.02 15.32 12.39
N SER A 138 -16.99 14.44 11.39
CA SER A 138 -18.08 14.19 10.44
C SER A 138 -18.92 12.97 10.83
N SER A 139 -20.12 12.83 10.26
CA SER A 139 -20.89 11.59 10.34
C SER A 139 -20.27 10.52 9.43
N TYR A 140 -20.22 9.28 9.94
CA TYR A 140 -19.64 8.11 9.28
C TYR A 140 -20.01 7.96 7.79
N GLU A 141 -21.26 8.24 7.42
CA GLU A 141 -21.76 7.99 6.06
C GLU A 141 -20.99 8.74 4.96
N GLN A 142 -20.57 9.98 5.23
CA GLN A 142 -19.82 10.80 4.26
C GLN A 142 -18.35 10.33 4.16
N GLY A 143 -17.74 9.99 5.30
CA GLY A 143 -16.41 9.40 5.36
C GLY A 143 -16.33 8.06 4.62
N LYS A 144 -17.36 7.21 4.77
CA LYS A 144 -17.44 5.90 4.09
C LYS A 144 -17.39 6.03 2.57
N LYS A 145 -18.07 7.02 1.99
CA LYS A 145 -18.06 7.25 0.53
C LYS A 145 -16.68 7.71 0.05
N VAL A 146 -16.00 8.58 0.81
CA VAL A 146 -14.61 8.98 0.53
C VAL A 146 -13.68 7.77 0.56
N PHE A 147 -13.81 6.93 1.60
CA PHE A 147 -13.03 5.71 1.77
C PHE A 147 -13.17 4.75 0.58
N LEU A 148 -14.40 4.42 0.17
CA LEU A 148 -14.65 3.49 -0.94
C LEU A 148 -14.02 3.99 -2.26
N ALA A 149 -14.14 5.29 -2.54
CA ALA A 149 -13.53 5.89 -3.73
C ALA A 149 -11.98 5.91 -3.63
N GLN A 150 -11.42 6.17 -2.45
CA GLN A 150 -9.98 6.11 -2.22
C GLN A 150 -9.42 4.69 -2.31
N LYS A 151 -10.15 3.66 -1.86
CA LYS A 151 -9.77 2.25 -1.99
C LYS A 151 -9.62 1.83 -3.46
N GLU A 152 -10.52 2.29 -4.33
CA GLU A 152 -10.38 2.04 -5.76
C GLU A 152 -9.20 2.82 -6.38
N LEU A 153 -9.00 4.08 -5.99
CA LEU A 153 -7.82 4.85 -6.39
C LEU A 153 -6.52 4.19 -5.91
N GLN A 154 -6.51 3.60 -4.72
CA GLN A 154 -5.38 2.87 -4.15
C GLN A 154 -5.04 1.68 -5.03
N PHE A 155 -6.01 0.82 -5.37
CA PHE A 155 -5.78 -0.31 -6.26
C PHE A 155 -5.21 0.14 -7.62
N LEU A 156 -5.76 1.20 -8.21
CA LEU A 156 -5.28 1.75 -9.49
C LEU A 156 -3.88 2.37 -9.38
N ALA A 157 -3.56 3.02 -8.27
CA ALA A 157 -2.25 3.62 -8.03
C ALA A 157 -1.17 2.55 -7.80
N PHE A 158 -1.43 1.59 -6.92
CA PHE A 158 -0.46 0.54 -6.59
C PHE A 158 -0.28 -0.48 -7.73
N SER A 159 -1.30 -0.77 -8.53
CA SER A 159 -1.16 -1.58 -9.75
C SER A 159 -0.24 -0.95 -10.83
N THR A 160 0.16 0.32 -10.66
CA THR A 160 1.08 1.01 -11.56
C THR A 160 2.40 1.38 -10.91
N VAL A 161 2.61 1.05 -9.63
CA VAL A 161 3.81 1.44 -8.89
C VAL A 161 5.08 0.89 -9.51
N PHE A 162 4.98 -0.28 -10.17
CA PHE A 162 6.07 -0.92 -10.89
C PHE A 162 6.04 -0.72 -12.42
N ASN A 163 5.12 0.09 -12.95
CA ASN A 163 5.06 0.37 -14.38
C ASN A 163 6.02 1.50 -14.75
N VAL A 164 6.67 1.38 -15.92
CA VAL A 164 7.41 2.49 -16.53
C VAL A 164 6.41 3.58 -16.92
N GLN A 165 6.44 4.69 -16.20
CA GLN A 165 5.52 5.81 -16.41
C GLN A 165 5.98 6.63 -17.62
N ILE A 166 5.23 6.57 -18.72
CA ILE A 166 5.41 7.47 -19.87
C ILE A 166 4.58 8.74 -19.60
N PRO A 167 5.20 9.92 -19.37
CA PRO A 167 4.50 11.09 -18.83
C PRO A 167 3.29 11.55 -19.64
N ALA A 168 3.29 11.39 -20.97
CA ALA A 168 2.20 11.84 -21.84
C ALA A 168 0.95 10.94 -21.77
N LEU A 169 1.10 9.64 -21.49
CA LEU A 169 -0.02 8.68 -21.52
C LEU A 169 -1.08 8.96 -20.46
N ARG A 170 -0.74 9.68 -19.38
CA ARG A 170 -1.67 10.04 -18.30
C ARG A 170 -2.74 11.07 -18.70
N TYR A 171 -2.55 11.73 -19.85
CA TYR A 171 -3.47 12.73 -20.41
C TYR A 171 -4.38 12.13 -21.48
N LEU A 172 -4.08 10.92 -21.96
CA LEU A 172 -4.94 10.24 -22.94
C LEU A 172 -6.23 9.76 -22.25
N PRO A 173 -7.40 9.89 -22.89
CA PRO A 173 -8.69 9.47 -22.33
C PRO A 173 -8.88 7.94 -22.43
N THR A 174 -7.94 7.17 -21.87
CA THR A 174 -8.10 5.72 -21.70
C THR A 174 -9.16 5.44 -20.63
N GLU A 175 -9.83 4.28 -20.68
CA GLU A 175 -10.83 3.89 -19.68
C GLU A 175 -10.31 4.01 -18.25
N LYS A 176 -9.06 3.55 -18.03
CA LYS A 176 -8.36 3.70 -16.75
C LYS A 176 -8.20 5.17 -16.34
N ASN A 177 -7.72 6.04 -17.24
CA ASN A 177 -7.53 7.44 -16.91
C ASN A 177 -8.87 8.16 -16.66
N LEU A 178 -9.89 7.88 -17.45
CA LEU A 178 -11.25 8.39 -17.26
C LEU A 178 -11.81 7.96 -15.89
N ARG A 179 -11.63 6.69 -15.52
CA ARG A 179 -12.05 6.18 -14.20
C ARG A 179 -11.32 6.89 -13.07
N ILE A 180 -10.00 7.08 -13.19
CA ILE A 180 -9.19 7.80 -12.20
C ILE A 180 -9.63 9.26 -12.09
N TRP A 181 -9.89 9.95 -13.20
CA TRP A 181 -10.38 11.34 -13.18
C TRP A 181 -11.76 11.46 -12.53
N LYS A 182 -12.66 10.51 -12.82
CA LYS A 182 -13.98 10.44 -12.19
C LYS A 182 -13.87 10.26 -10.68
N LEU A 183 -13.09 9.27 -10.22
CA LEU A 183 -12.87 9.00 -8.80
C LEU A 183 -12.20 10.18 -8.08
N ASP A 184 -11.18 10.79 -8.68
CA ASP A 184 -10.50 11.96 -8.11
C ASP A 184 -11.47 13.15 -7.93
N LYS A 185 -12.34 13.38 -8.93
CA LYS A 185 -13.40 14.39 -8.84
C LYS A 185 -14.42 14.06 -7.76
N GLU A 186 -14.87 12.80 -7.66
CA GLU A 186 -15.81 12.33 -6.64
C GLU A 186 -15.25 12.54 -5.23
N VAL A 187 -14.01 12.10 -4.97
CA VAL A 187 -13.32 12.30 -3.69
C VAL A 187 -13.24 13.80 -3.35
N ARG A 188 -12.80 14.63 -4.30
CA ARG A 188 -12.72 16.08 -4.12
C ARG A 188 -14.08 16.70 -3.80
N THR A 189 -15.14 16.31 -4.50
CA THR A 189 -16.51 16.81 -4.23
C THR A 189 -16.99 16.42 -2.83
N MET A 190 -16.76 15.18 -2.40
CA MET A 190 -17.15 14.71 -1.08
C MET A 190 -16.42 15.44 0.04
N LEU A 191 -15.09 15.62 -0.09
CA LEU A 191 -14.31 16.39 0.87
C LEU A 191 -14.73 17.85 0.93
N MET A 192 -15.05 18.45 -0.22
CA MET A 192 -15.60 19.81 -0.27
C MET A 192 -16.96 19.93 0.42
N ASN A 193 -17.79 18.89 0.38
CA ASN A 193 -19.05 18.89 1.11
C ASN A 193 -18.82 18.85 2.62
N ILE A 194 -17.88 18.01 3.10
CA ILE A 194 -17.49 17.98 4.52
C ILE A 194 -17.00 19.37 4.97
N ILE A 195 -16.13 20.00 4.19
CA ILE A 195 -15.62 21.36 4.46
C ILE A 195 -16.77 22.38 4.50
N LYS A 196 -17.67 22.36 3.50
CA LYS A 196 -18.80 23.29 3.44
C LYS A 196 -19.74 23.14 4.63
N THR A 197 -20.05 21.91 5.04
CA THR A 197 -20.86 21.65 6.23
C THR A 197 -20.21 22.26 7.47
N ARG A 198 -18.89 22.11 7.63
CA ARG A 198 -18.16 22.71 8.75
C ARG A 198 -18.16 24.24 8.71
N LEU A 199 -17.98 24.84 7.54
CA LEU A 199 -18.03 26.28 7.35
C LEU A 199 -19.42 26.86 7.65
N ALA A 200 -20.49 26.14 7.31
CA ALA A 200 -21.86 26.57 7.58
C ALA A 200 -22.21 26.60 9.08
N THR A 201 -21.52 25.81 9.91
CA THR A 201 -21.70 25.79 11.37
C THR A 201 -20.64 26.61 12.12
N LYS A 202 -19.78 27.34 11.42
CA LYS A 202 -18.65 28.08 12.01
C LYS A 202 -19.12 29.09 13.06
N ASP A 203 -20.18 29.85 12.78
CA ASP A 203 -20.62 30.94 13.65
C ASP A 203 -21.20 30.43 14.99
N THR A 204 -21.61 29.16 15.06
CA THR A 204 -22.17 28.55 16.26
C THR A 204 -21.19 27.65 17.00
N MET A 205 -20.33 26.91 16.28
CA MET A 205 -19.45 25.88 16.87
C MET A 205 -17.94 26.21 16.70
N GLY A 206 -17.60 27.33 16.07
CA GLY A 206 -16.24 27.62 15.62
C GLY A 206 -15.79 26.66 14.51
N TYR A 207 -14.50 26.68 14.18
CA TYR A 207 -13.92 25.72 13.24
C TYR A 207 -13.79 24.30 13.82
N GLY A 208 -13.81 24.17 15.15
CA GLY A 208 -13.53 22.94 15.88
C GLY A 208 -12.03 22.79 16.18
N ASN A 209 -11.72 21.92 17.15
CA ASN A 209 -10.35 21.67 17.61
C ASN A 209 -9.69 20.43 16.97
N ASP A 210 -10.39 19.79 16.03
CA ASP A 210 -9.89 18.66 15.23
C ASP A 210 -8.94 19.11 14.11
N LEU A 211 -8.42 18.15 13.34
CA LEU A 211 -7.45 18.42 12.27
C LEU A 211 -8.04 19.34 11.19
N LEU A 212 -9.28 19.08 10.76
CA LEU A 212 -9.97 19.92 9.79
C LEU A 212 -10.17 21.34 10.31
N GLY A 213 -10.60 21.48 11.57
CA GLY A 213 -10.79 22.79 12.21
C GLY A 213 -9.52 23.64 12.22
N LEU A 214 -8.39 23.05 12.60
CA LEU A 214 -7.08 23.73 12.59
C LEU A 214 -6.67 24.16 11.17
N MET A 215 -6.91 23.33 10.16
CA MET A 215 -6.63 23.66 8.76
C MET A 215 -7.52 24.81 8.26
N LEU A 216 -8.81 24.80 8.61
CA LEU A 216 -9.75 25.87 8.23
C LEU A 216 -9.42 27.20 8.93
N GLU A 217 -8.99 27.16 10.19
CA GLU A 217 -8.52 28.34 10.92
C GLU A 217 -7.27 28.94 10.25
N ALA A 218 -6.31 28.10 9.85
CA ALA A 218 -5.11 28.54 9.13
C ALA A 218 -5.39 29.12 7.72
N CYS A 219 -6.53 28.76 7.12
CA CYS A 219 -7.03 29.32 5.87
C CYS A 219 -7.84 30.62 6.07
N ALA A 220 -8.38 30.86 7.27
CA ALA A 220 -9.28 31.98 7.53
C ALA A 220 -8.59 33.35 7.58
N ALA A 221 -7.28 33.39 7.86
CA ALA A 221 -6.41 34.57 7.93
C ALA A 221 -7.10 35.84 8.47
N GLU A 222 -7.15 36.00 9.79
CA GLU A 222 -7.51 37.28 10.40
C GLU A 222 -6.37 38.31 10.24
N GLY A 223 -6.70 39.56 9.89
CA GLY A 223 -5.78 40.70 9.99
C GLY A 223 -4.99 41.10 8.73
N GLY A 224 -5.39 40.67 7.52
CA GLY A 224 -4.79 41.16 6.26
C GLY A 224 -3.51 40.42 5.81
N HIS A 225 -3.25 39.24 6.35
CA HIS A 225 -2.21 38.33 5.86
C HIS A 225 -2.79 37.30 4.88
N ASN A 226 -1.95 36.79 3.97
CA ASN A 226 -2.35 35.70 3.08
C ASN A 226 -2.59 34.42 3.88
N PRO A 227 -3.56 33.57 3.49
CA PRO A 227 -3.83 32.30 4.14
C PRO A 227 -2.58 31.41 4.13
N ILE A 228 -2.34 30.70 5.24
CA ILE A 228 -1.18 29.80 5.37
C ILE A 228 -1.37 28.57 4.47
N LEU A 229 -2.61 28.09 4.35
CA LEU A 229 -3.02 27.06 3.39
C LEU A 229 -4.21 27.58 2.58
N SER A 230 -4.16 27.37 1.27
CA SER A 230 -5.30 27.55 0.38
C SER A 230 -6.33 26.45 0.55
N MET A 231 -7.56 26.68 0.08
CA MET A 231 -8.61 25.67 0.11
C MET A 231 -8.23 24.40 -0.68
N ASP A 232 -7.50 24.53 -1.78
CA ASP A 232 -7.00 23.39 -2.54
C ASP A 232 -5.98 22.57 -1.75
N GLU A 233 -5.07 23.23 -1.04
CA GLU A 233 -4.12 22.55 -0.15
C GLU A 233 -4.84 21.84 1.00
N ILE A 234 -5.92 22.42 1.56
CA ILE A 234 -6.73 21.77 2.59
C ILE A 234 -7.39 20.50 2.04
N ILE A 235 -7.99 20.53 0.86
CA ILE A 235 -8.59 19.33 0.24
C ILE A 235 -7.53 18.24 0.05
N ASP A 236 -6.36 18.62 -0.44
CA ASP A 236 -5.25 17.69 -0.65
C ASP A 236 -4.71 17.11 0.67
N GLU A 237 -4.68 17.89 1.74
CA GLU A 237 -4.39 17.37 3.08
C GLU A 237 -5.49 16.43 3.58
N CYS A 238 -6.76 16.76 3.38
CA CYS A 238 -7.87 15.86 3.74
C CYS A 238 -7.71 14.51 3.02
N LYS A 239 -7.41 14.50 1.71
CA LYS A 239 -7.12 13.26 0.96
C LYS A 239 -5.99 12.46 1.59
N THR A 240 -4.91 13.15 1.98
CA THR A 240 -3.74 12.53 2.60
C THR A 240 -4.11 11.88 3.94
N PHE A 241 -4.80 12.60 4.83
CA PHE A 241 -5.08 12.12 6.18
C PHE A 241 -6.20 11.10 6.25
N PHE A 242 -7.22 11.19 5.40
CA PHE A 242 -8.22 10.12 5.27
C PHE A 242 -7.51 8.81 4.94
N PHE A 243 -6.73 8.77 3.85
CA PHE A 243 -6.04 7.55 3.42
C PHE A 243 -5.00 7.08 4.46
N ALA A 244 -4.07 7.96 4.85
CA ALA A 244 -2.94 7.57 5.69
C ALA A 244 -3.37 7.13 7.10
N GLY A 245 -4.45 7.74 7.63
CA GLY A 245 -4.99 7.44 8.95
C GLY A 245 -5.68 6.08 9.04
N HIS A 246 -6.40 5.64 7.99
CA HIS A 246 -7.10 4.36 8.04
C HIS A 246 -6.24 3.18 7.55
N ASP A 247 -5.58 3.30 6.38
CA ASP A 247 -5.04 2.14 5.66
C ASP A 247 -3.87 1.52 6.44
N THR A 248 -3.03 2.36 7.03
CA THR A 248 -1.87 1.87 7.79
C THR A 248 -2.26 1.25 9.13
N SER A 249 -3.24 1.84 9.84
CA SER A 249 -3.75 1.32 11.11
C SER A 249 -4.52 0.01 10.92
N SER A 250 -5.32 -0.13 9.85
CA SER A 250 -6.07 -1.36 9.60
C SER A 250 -5.15 -2.56 9.38
N HIS A 251 -4.04 -2.36 8.65
CA HIS A 251 -3.01 -3.38 8.45
C HIS A 251 -2.30 -3.74 9.76
N LEU A 252 -1.96 -2.75 10.61
CA LEU A 252 -1.37 -3.00 11.92
C LEU A 252 -2.29 -3.85 12.79
N LEU A 253 -3.57 -3.49 12.88
CA LEU A 253 -4.56 -4.23 13.67
C LEU A 253 -4.77 -5.65 13.14
N THR A 254 -4.86 -5.82 11.82
CA THR A 254 -5.02 -7.13 11.17
C THR A 254 -3.86 -8.06 11.52
N TRP A 255 -2.61 -7.60 11.35
CA TRP A 255 -1.44 -8.40 11.70
C TRP A 255 -1.31 -8.65 13.20
N THR A 256 -1.70 -7.68 14.03
CA THR A 256 -1.70 -7.83 15.49
C THR A 256 -2.65 -8.95 15.90
N MET A 257 -3.87 -8.97 15.36
CA MET A 257 -4.84 -10.04 15.63
C MET A 257 -4.36 -11.39 15.11
N PHE A 258 -3.79 -11.44 13.90
CA PHE A 258 -3.21 -12.66 13.36
C PHE A 258 -2.13 -13.23 14.30
N LEU A 259 -1.22 -12.39 14.78
CA LEU A 259 -0.15 -12.80 15.68
C LEU A 259 -0.70 -13.24 17.05
N LEU A 260 -1.68 -12.53 17.61
CA LEU A 260 -2.32 -12.94 18.87
C LEU A 260 -3.10 -14.26 18.75
N SER A 261 -3.63 -14.56 17.55
CA SER A 261 -4.35 -15.81 17.28
C SER A 261 -3.43 -17.02 17.13
N THR A 262 -2.16 -16.78 16.80
CA THR A 262 -1.11 -17.81 16.62
C THR A 262 -0.15 -17.92 17.80
N HIS A 263 -0.21 -16.95 18.73
CA HIS A 263 0.57 -16.89 19.96
C HIS A 263 -0.37 -16.74 21.19
N PRO A 264 -1.13 -17.79 21.53
CA PRO A 264 -2.12 -17.72 22.61
C PRO A 264 -1.51 -17.34 23.97
N GLU A 265 -0.24 -17.67 24.21
CA GLU A 265 0.50 -17.27 25.40
C GLU A 265 0.67 -15.75 25.52
N TRP A 266 0.80 -15.05 24.38
CA TRP A 266 0.80 -13.59 24.36
C TRP A 266 -0.61 -13.04 24.51
N GLN A 267 -1.62 -13.67 23.90
CA GLN A 267 -3.01 -13.26 24.08
C GLN A 267 -3.41 -13.21 25.55
N GLU A 268 -3.03 -14.22 26.34
CA GLU A 268 -3.34 -14.26 27.76
C GLU A 268 -2.54 -13.23 28.56
N LYS A 269 -1.21 -13.11 28.34
CA LYS A 269 -0.39 -12.08 29.00
C LYS A 269 -0.89 -10.66 28.75
N LEU A 270 -1.29 -10.37 27.52
CA LEU A 270 -1.85 -9.06 27.17
C LEU A 270 -3.23 -8.87 27.80
N ARG A 271 -4.06 -9.91 27.87
CA ARG A 271 -5.36 -9.87 28.56
C ARG A 271 -5.18 -9.57 30.04
N GLU A 272 -4.25 -10.22 30.73
CA GLU A 272 -3.94 -9.96 32.13
C GLU A 272 -3.51 -8.50 32.36
N GLU A 273 -2.66 -7.95 31.50
CA GLU A 273 -2.28 -6.54 31.55
C GLU A 273 -3.49 -5.62 31.34
N VAL A 274 -4.29 -5.87 30.29
CA VAL A 274 -5.46 -5.06 29.96
C VAL A 274 -6.49 -5.07 31.09
N LEU A 275 -6.81 -6.24 31.65
CA LEU A 275 -7.76 -6.35 32.76
C LEU A 275 -7.25 -5.67 34.03
N ARG A 276 -5.94 -5.72 34.29
CA ARG A 276 -5.33 -5.04 35.43
C ARG A 276 -5.38 -3.51 35.31
N GLU A 277 -5.05 -2.98 34.14
CA GLU A 277 -4.91 -1.52 33.95
C GLU A 277 -6.21 -0.82 33.51
N CYS A 278 -7.08 -1.52 32.77
CA CYS A 278 -8.33 -0.98 32.21
C CYS A 278 -9.60 -1.57 32.85
N GLY A 279 -9.51 -2.71 33.54
CA GLY A 279 -10.70 -3.42 34.05
C GLY A 279 -11.68 -3.78 32.92
N SER A 280 -12.97 -3.59 33.17
CA SER A 280 -14.06 -3.74 32.18
C SER A 280 -14.58 -2.40 31.64
N GLU A 281 -13.94 -1.28 31.99
CA GLU A 281 -14.35 0.06 31.59
C GLU A 281 -13.85 0.40 30.18
N VAL A 282 -14.42 1.45 29.58
CA VAL A 282 -13.94 1.99 28.29
C VAL A 282 -12.51 2.52 28.49
N PRO A 283 -11.50 2.01 27.76
CA PRO A 283 -10.11 2.42 27.97
C PRO A 283 -9.90 3.92 27.72
N THR A 284 -9.28 4.59 28.69
CA THR A 284 -8.91 6.01 28.61
C THR A 284 -7.44 6.18 28.24
N GLY A 285 -7.04 7.38 27.78
CA GLY A 285 -5.66 7.65 27.39
C GLY A 285 -4.62 7.37 28.49
N ASP A 286 -4.97 7.64 29.75
CA ASP A 286 -4.08 7.37 30.88
C ASP A 286 -3.98 5.87 31.21
N MET A 287 -5.04 5.09 30.98
CA MET A 287 -4.98 3.63 31.09
C MET A 287 -4.12 3.04 29.96
N LEU A 288 -4.32 3.47 28.72
CA LEU A 288 -3.55 2.98 27.56
C LEU A 288 -2.04 3.26 27.67
N ASN A 289 -1.65 4.32 28.37
CA ASN A 289 -0.25 4.63 28.64
C ASN A 289 0.45 3.57 29.52
N LYS A 290 -0.31 2.82 30.33
CA LYS A 290 0.20 1.76 31.21
C LYS A 290 0.31 0.39 30.54
N LEU A 291 -0.26 0.23 29.33
CA LEU A 291 -0.22 -1.03 28.58
C LEU A 291 1.15 -1.23 27.91
N HIS A 292 2.14 -1.64 28.70
CA HIS A 292 3.53 -1.81 28.29
C HIS A 292 3.73 -3.06 27.45
N LEU A 293 3.13 -4.19 27.82
CA LEU A 293 3.19 -5.43 27.05
C LEU A 293 2.48 -5.28 25.70
N VAL A 294 1.30 -4.65 25.66
CA VAL A 294 0.59 -4.36 24.40
C VAL A 294 1.48 -3.48 23.51
N ASN A 295 2.14 -2.47 24.09
CA ASN A 295 3.05 -1.62 23.33
C ASN A 295 4.21 -2.40 22.69
N MET A 296 4.85 -3.29 23.45
CA MET A 296 5.93 -4.15 22.93
C MET A 296 5.44 -5.07 21.81
N PHE A 297 4.26 -5.65 21.98
CA PHE A 297 3.63 -6.50 20.97
C PHE A 297 3.39 -5.75 19.67
N LEU A 298 2.78 -4.56 19.74
CA LEU A 298 2.54 -3.70 18.58
C LEU A 298 3.85 -3.28 17.88
N LEU A 299 4.91 -2.95 18.64
CA LEU A 299 6.21 -2.59 18.06
C LEU A 299 6.86 -3.76 17.30
N GLU A 300 6.76 -4.98 17.83
CA GLU A 300 7.27 -6.18 17.12
C GLU A 300 6.41 -6.54 15.91
N THR A 301 5.09 -6.36 16.00
CA THR A 301 4.20 -6.46 14.84
C THR A 301 4.62 -5.47 13.76
N LEU A 302 4.87 -4.21 14.12
CA LEU A 302 5.32 -3.18 13.19
C LEU A 302 6.71 -3.44 12.61
N ARG A 303 7.60 -4.13 13.33
CA ARG A 303 8.91 -4.53 12.81
C ARG A 303 8.74 -5.59 11.72
N LEU A 304 7.99 -6.66 11.99
CA LEU A 304 7.83 -7.73 11.01
C LEU A 304 6.85 -7.34 9.88
N TYR A 305 5.74 -6.70 10.20
CA TYR A 305 4.63 -6.47 9.29
C TYR A 305 4.29 -4.98 9.16
N ALA A 306 5.33 -4.15 8.95
CA ALA A 306 5.16 -2.73 8.67
C ALA A 306 4.23 -2.52 7.45
N PRO A 307 3.16 -1.69 7.57
CA PRO A 307 2.30 -1.36 6.43
C PRO A 307 3.11 -0.78 5.26
N VAL A 308 4.10 0.06 5.55
CA VAL A 308 5.04 0.61 4.56
C VAL A 308 6.33 -0.21 4.53
N SER A 309 6.42 -1.13 3.59
CA SER A 309 7.56 -2.05 3.44
C SER A 309 8.81 -1.45 2.77
N LEU A 310 8.70 -0.29 2.12
CA LEU A 310 9.78 0.40 1.42
C LEU A 310 9.44 1.88 1.23
N ILE A 311 10.47 2.73 1.29
CA ILE A 311 10.36 4.16 0.98
C ILE A 311 11.43 4.58 0.00
N GLN A 312 11.18 5.66 -0.73
CA GLN A 312 12.12 6.23 -1.68
C GLN A 312 12.43 7.70 -1.38
N ARG A 313 13.64 8.11 -1.75
CA ARG A 313 14.08 9.49 -1.90
C ARG A 313 14.71 9.68 -3.28
N LYS A 314 14.97 10.92 -3.65
CA LYS A 314 15.71 11.29 -4.84
C LYS A 314 16.89 12.16 -4.42
N ALA A 315 18.07 12.00 -5.02
CA ALA A 315 19.17 12.94 -4.82
C ALA A 315 18.78 14.31 -5.42
N GLY A 316 18.73 15.35 -4.59
CA GLY A 316 18.37 16.71 -5.00
C GLY A 316 19.51 17.48 -5.66
N SER A 317 20.74 16.99 -5.51
CA SER A 317 21.96 17.47 -6.16
C SER A 317 22.93 16.28 -6.26
N ASP A 318 24.06 16.48 -6.95
CA ASP A 318 25.20 15.58 -6.78
C ASP A 318 25.62 15.57 -5.30
N LEU A 319 25.71 14.38 -4.71
CA LEU A 319 25.98 14.20 -3.29
C LEU A 319 26.73 12.90 -3.02
N GLU A 320 27.18 12.71 -1.78
CA GLU A 320 27.83 11.49 -1.32
C GLU A 320 27.02 10.81 -0.22
N VAL A 321 26.68 9.53 -0.40
CA VAL A 321 26.00 8.70 0.62
C VAL A 321 26.91 7.53 0.98
N GLY A 322 27.35 7.44 2.23
CA GLY A 322 28.20 6.33 2.69
C GLY A 322 29.48 6.12 1.88
N GLY A 323 30.13 7.19 1.40
CA GLY A 323 31.32 7.11 0.54
C GLY A 323 31.03 6.93 -0.95
N ILE A 324 29.75 6.78 -1.35
CA ILE A 324 29.35 6.58 -2.74
C ILE A 324 28.91 7.91 -3.32
N LYS A 325 29.51 8.31 -4.45
CA LYS A 325 29.06 9.46 -5.24
C LYS A 325 27.74 9.12 -5.93
N VAL A 326 26.71 9.89 -5.60
CA VAL A 326 25.35 9.73 -6.12
C VAL A 326 25.01 10.97 -6.96
N PRO A 327 24.88 10.83 -8.29
CA PRO A 327 24.48 11.93 -9.16
C PRO A 327 23.06 12.42 -8.84
N GLU A 328 22.81 13.70 -9.13
CA GLU A 328 21.51 14.32 -9.05
C GLU A 328 20.45 13.47 -9.76
N GLY A 329 19.32 13.31 -9.09
CA GLY A 329 18.16 12.63 -9.60
C GLY A 329 18.17 11.11 -9.50
N THR A 330 19.27 10.51 -9.03
CA THR A 330 19.30 9.10 -8.64
C THR A 330 18.27 8.82 -7.56
N VAL A 331 17.50 7.74 -7.71
CA VAL A 331 16.53 7.31 -6.69
C VAL A 331 17.26 6.53 -5.61
N LEU A 332 17.01 6.86 -4.35
CA LEU A 332 17.50 6.11 -3.18
C LEU A 332 16.33 5.29 -2.63
N THR A 333 16.45 3.97 -2.70
CA THR A 333 15.44 3.03 -2.22
C THR A 333 15.85 2.45 -0.88
N ILE A 334 15.01 2.59 0.15
CA ILE A 334 15.23 2.08 1.50
C ILE A 334 14.26 0.91 1.73
N PRO A 335 14.71 -0.36 1.65
CA PRO A 335 13.85 -1.53 1.80
C PRO A 335 13.62 -1.85 3.29
N ILE A 336 12.66 -1.15 3.90
CA ILE A 336 12.32 -1.26 5.34
C ILE A 336 12.10 -2.72 5.76
N ALA A 337 11.32 -3.48 4.99
CA ALA A 337 11.01 -4.88 5.32
C ALA A 337 12.25 -5.79 5.36
N MET A 338 13.29 -5.48 4.58
CA MET A 338 14.56 -6.20 4.59
C MET A 338 15.43 -5.77 5.77
N ILE A 339 15.53 -4.46 6.03
CA ILE A 339 16.27 -3.93 7.18
C ILE A 339 15.68 -4.46 8.49
N HIS A 340 14.36 -4.57 8.57
CA HIS A 340 13.67 -5.09 9.76
C HIS A 340 13.89 -6.58 10.00
N ARG A 341 14.39 -7.32 9.01
CA ARG A 341 14.70 -8.75 9.12
C ARG A 341 16.20 -9.05 8.98
N ASP A 342 17.04 -8.02 8.91
CA ASP A 342 18.48 -8.19 8.82
C ASP A 342 19.03 -8.68 10.16
N LYS A 343 19.67 -9.86 10.14
CA LYS A 343 20.27 -10.48 11.32
C LYS A 343 21.41 -9.65 11.92
N GLU A 344 22.10 -8.85 11.10
CA GLU A 344 23.10 -7.94 11.64
C GLU A 344 22.49 -6.75 12.38
N VAL A 345 21.25 -6.39 12.06
CA VAL A 345 20.56 -5.28 12.71
C VAL A 345 19.77 -5.77 13.93
N TRP A 346 19.13 -6.94 13.83
CA TRP A 346 18.17 -7.43 14.82
C TRP A 346 18.57 -8.72 15.55
N GLY A 347 19.71 -9.33 15.20
CA GLY A 347 20.19 -10.59 15.77
C GLY A 347 19.74 -11.82 14.99
N GLU A 348 20.23 -13.01 15.38
CA GLU A 348 19.91 -14.27 14.67
C GLU A 348 18.41 -14.59 14.64
N ASP A 349 17.69 -14.16 15.67
CA ASP A 349 16.23 -14.29 15.82
C ASP A 349 15.44 -13.21 15.04
N ALA A 350 16.04 -12.52 14.07
CA ALA A 350 15.40 -11.42 13.34
C ALA A 350 14.09 -11.80 12.62
N ASN A 351 13.90 -13.07 12.27
CA ASN A 351 12.66 -13.54 11.64
C ASN A 351 11.61 -14.05 12.64
N GLU A 352 11.98 -14.19 13.91
CA GLU A 352 11.08 -14.64 14.96
C GLU A 352 10.23 -13.47 15.48
N PHE A 353 8.99 -13.76 15.85
CA PHE A 353 8.12 -12.80 16.51
C PHE A 353 8.41 -12.81 18.02
N LYS A 354 9.13 -11.79 18.51
CA LYS A 354 9.62 -11.73 19.89
C LYS A 354 9.38 -10.35 20.51
N PRO A 355 8.17 -10.07 21.05
CA PRO A 355 7.83 -8.76 21.62
C PRO A 355 8.78 -8.27 22.71
N ILE A 356 9.32 -9.18 23.54
CA ILE A 356 10.23 -8.84 24.64
C ILE A 356 11.51 -8.12 24.17
N ARG A 357 11.82 -8.17 22.87
CA ARG A 357 12.88 -7.35 22.25
C ARG A 357 12.77 -5.86 22.58
N PHE A 358 11.55 -5.37 22.78
CA PHE A 358 11.26 -3.96 23.06
C PHE A 358 11.18 -3.61 24.56
N GLU A 359 11.48 -4.55 25.48
CA GLU A 359 11.40 -4.34 26.94
C GLU A 359 12.23 -3.13 27.40
N ASN A 360 13.41 -2.97 26.80
CA ASN A 360 14.33 -1.89 27.12
C ASN A 360 14.14 -0.64 26.24
N GLY A 361 13.02 -0.57 25.51
CA GLY A 361 12.67 0.53 24.60
C GLY A 361 13.23 0.37 23.19
N VAL A 362 12.66 1.14 22.24
CA VAL A 362 12.94 1.05 20.79
C VAL A 362 14.43 1.23 20.46
N THR A 363 15.13 2.12 21.17
CA THR A 363 16.55 2.42 20.90
C THR A 363 17.51 1.30 21.29
N ARG A 364 17.07 0.34 22.10
CA ARG A 364 17.87 -0.82 22.55
C ARG A 364 17.36 -2.15 21.99
N ALA A 365 16.32 -2.12 21.16
CA ALA A 365 15.68 -3.32 20.61
C ALA A 365 16.50 -4.01 19.51
N GLY A 366 17.41 -3.30 18.85
CA GLY A 366 18.34 -3.85 17.86
C GLY A 366 19.75 -3.32 18.08
N LYS A 367 20.71 -3.77 17.26
CA LYS A 367 22.11 -3.31 17.33
C LYS A 367 22.27 -1.82 17.00
N HIS A 368 21.28 -1.22 16.32
CA HIS A 368 21.27 0.19 15.96
C HIS A 368 20.06 0.92 16.58
N PRO A 369 20.24 2.08 17.24
CA PRO A 369 19.16 2.82 17.90
C PRO A 369 18.01 3.30 17.00
N ASN A 370 18.22 3.37 15.69
CA ASN A 370 17.24 3.84 14.70
C ASN A 370 16.85 2.71 13.72
N ALA A 371 16.98 1.45 14.13
CA ALA A 371 16.69 0.29 13.28
C ALA A 371 15.19 0.13 12.98
N LEU A 372 14.31 0.51 13.92
CA LEU A 372 12.87 0.50 13.69
C LEU A 372 12.48 1.70 12.82
N LEU A 373 11.94 1.40 11.65
CA LEU A 373 11.67 2.36 10.56
C LEU A 373 10.21 2.34 10.14
N SER A 374 9.33 1.68 10.89
CA SER A 374 7.90 1.54 10.55
C SER A 374 7.17 2.88 10.47
N PHE A 375 7.68 3.89 11.19
CA PHE A 375 7.23 5.28 11.14
C PHE A 375 8.27 6.22 10.47
N SER A 376 9.25 5.67 9.76
CA SER A 376 10.45 6.39 9.28
C SER A 376 11.24 7.02 10.44
N SER A 377 12.30 7.77 10.14
CA SER A 377 13.08 8.54 11.10
C SER A 377 13.36 9.96 10.60
N GLY A 378 13.93 10.79 11.47
CA GLY A 378 14.38 12.15 11.15
C GLY A 378 13.24 13.16 10.98
N PRO A 379 13.49 14.32 10.33
CA PRO A 379 12.49 15.40 10.19
C PRO A 379 11.23 14.98 9.45
N ARG A 380 11.30 13.91 8.65
CA ARG A 380 10.19 13.33 7.89
C ARG A 380 9.58 12.09 8.56
N SER A 381 9.83 11.86 9.85
CA SER A 381 9.12 10.84 10.63
C SER A 381 7.60 11.07 10.59
N CYS A 382 6.85 9.97 10.67
CA CYS A 382 5.40 9.96 10.63
C CYS A 382 4.84 10.85 11.74
N ILE A 383 4.01 11.82 11.36
CA ILE A 383 3.36 12.72 12.32
C ILE A 383 2.26 12.00 13.12
N GLY A 384 1.63 10.99 12.52
CA GLY A 384 0.56 10.19 13.11
C GLY A 384 1.03 9.02 13.96
N GLN A 385 2.32 8.87 14.27
CA GLN A 385 2.84 7.72 15.02
C GLN A 385 2.12 7.53 16.37
N ASN A 386 1.97 8.59 17.16
CA ASN A 386 1.31 8.50 18.46
C ASN A 386 -0.19 8.20 18.30
N PHE A 387 -0.84 8.78 17.30
CA PHE A 387 -2.25 8.50 16.98
C PHE A 387 -2.44 7.01 16.68
N ALA A 388 -1.67 6.45 15.76
CA ALA A 388 -1.77 5.04 15.36
C ALA A 388 -1.49 4.08 16.53
N MET A 389 -0.50 4.39 17.37
CA MET A 389 -0.19 3.55 18.54
C MET A 389 -1.28 3.62 19.61
N ILE A 390 -1.88 4.79 19.84
CA ILE A 390 -2.99 4.95 20.80
C ILE A 390 -4.24 4.24 20.28
N GLU A 391 -4.59 4.45 19.00
CA GLU A 391 -5.70 3.77 18.33
C GLU A 391 -5.54 2.25 18.43
N ALA A 392 -4.38 1.72 18.05
CA ALA A 392 -4.12 0.28 18.12
C ALA A 392 -4.24 -0.27 19.55
N LYS A 393 -3.72 0.45 20.55
CA LYS A 393 -3.88 0.05 21.96
C LYS A 393 -5.33 0.08 22.41
N ALA A 394 -6.09 1.11 22.04
CA ALA A 394 -7.50 1.24 22.39
C ALA A 394 -8.31 0.05 21.84
N VAL A 395 -8.15 -0.23 20.55
CA VAL A 395 -8.87 -1.33 19.87
C VAL A 395 -8.49 -2.68 20.47
N ILE A 396 -7.19 -2.95 20.65
CA ILE A 396 -6.73 -4.23 21.20
C ILE A 396 -7.15 -4.41 22.66
N ALA A 397 -7.12 -3.34 23.47
CA ALA A 397 -7.62 -3.40 24.85
C ALA A 397 -9.10 -3.75 24.88
N VAL A 398 -9.93 -3.08 24.07
CA VAL A 398 -11.37 -3.35 23.98
C VAL A 398 -11.67 -4.79 23.54
N ILE A 399 -10.90 -5.33 22.58
CA ILE A 399 -11.03 -6.73 22.14
C ILE A 399 -10.65 -7.70 23.27
N LEU A 400 -9.48 -7.48 23.90
CA LEU A 400 -8.96 -8.36 24.96
C LEU A 400 -9.75 -8.27 26.28
N GLN A 401 -10.57 -7.23 26.50
CA GLN A 401 -11.52 -7.21 27.61
C GLN A 401 -12.66 -8.23 27.44
N ARG A 402 -13.00 -8.63 26.20
CA ARG A 402 -14.29 -9.28 25.90
C ARG A 402 -14.16 -10.63 25.20
N PHE A 403 -13.18 -10.78 24.32
CA PHE A 403 -13.10 -11.95 23.43
C PHE A 403 -11.79 -12.68 23.59
N SER A 404 -11.85 -14.01 23.53
CA SER A 404 -10.74 -14.85 23.11
C SER A 404 -10.96 -15.29 21.68
N PHE A 405 -9.88 -15.48 20.93
CA PHE A 405 -9.94 -15.80 19.52
C PHE A 405 -8.78 -16.70 19.11
N SER A 406 -9.01 -17.50 18.09
CA SER A 406 -8.02 -18.36 17.45
C SER A 406 -8.13 -18.20 15.94
N LEU A 407 -7.07 -18.61 15.24
CA LEU A 407 -7.10 -18.65 13.79
C LEU A 407 -8.17 -19.64 13.31
N SER A 408 -8.94 -19.28 12.28
CA SER A 408 -9.92 -20.22 11.72
C SER A 408 -9.21 -21.48 11.19
N PRO A 409 -9.78 -22.68 11.39
CA PRO A 409 -9.27 -23.90 10.75
C PRO A 409 -9.25 -23.84 9.22
N LYS A 410 -10.05 -22.94 8.61
CA LYS A 410 -10.07 -22.70 7.17
C LYS A 410 -9.03 -21.68 6.71
N TYR A 411 -8.35 -21.01 7.65
CA TYR A 411 -7.35 -20.03 7.27
C TYR A 411 -6.17 -20.72 6.60
N VAL A 412 -5.77 -20.20 5.45
CA VAL A 412 -4.60 -20.68 4.74
C VAL A 412 -3.68 -19.50 4.43
N HIS A 413 -2.46 -19.52 4.96
CA HIS A 413 -1.49 -18.45 4.72
C HIS A 413 -0.94 -18.58 3.29
N ALA A 414 -1.45 -17.79 2.34
CA ALA A 414 -0.96 -17.75 0.97
C ALA A 414 -0.79 -16.30 0.49
N PRO A 415 0.33 -15.96 -0.16
CA PRO A 415 0.46 -14.70 -0.86
C PRO A 415 -0.08 -14.80 -2.30
N MET A 416 -1.35 -15.22 -2.54
CA MET A 416 -2.08 -15.13 -3.84
C MET A 416 -3.44 -15.88 -3.80
N ASP A 417 -4.28 -15.66 -4.81
CA ASP A 417 -5.60 -16.30 -5.09
C ASP A 417 -5.64 -17.80 -4.75
N GLU A 418 -6.62 -18.21 -3.96
CA GLU A 418 -6.76 -19.56 -3.39
C GLU A 418 -6.82 -20.67 -4.47
N LYS A 419 -7.39 -20.38 -5.64
CA LYS A 419 -7.50 -21.37 -6.72
C LYS A 419 -6.15 -21.64 -7.40
N LEU A 420 -5.31 -20.61 -7.51
CA LEU A 420 -3.94 -20.76 -8.03
C LEU A 420 -3.10 -21.62 -7.09
N ARG A 421 -3.30 -21.43 -5.78
CA ARG A 421 -2.64 -22.22 -4.75
C ARG A 421 -2.98 -23.71 -4.86
N GLU A 422 -4.27 -24.05 -4.93
CA GLU A 422 -4.70 -25.44 -5.02
C GLU A 422 -4.11 -26.17 -6.22
N GLU A 423 -4.07 -25.51 -7.40
CA GLU A 423 -3.45 -26.10 -8.58
C GLU A 423 -1.96 -26.34 -8.39
N VAL A 424 -1.22 -25.36 -7.88
CA VAL A 424 0.22 -25.51 -7.67
C VAL A 424 0.52 -26.62 -6.67
N LEU A 425 -0.20 -26.68 -5.54
CA LEU A 425 0.01 -27.75 -4.56
C LEU A 425 -0.34 -29.14 -5.12
N ARG A 426 -1.40 -29.23 -5.95
CA ARG A 426 -1.81 -30.49 -6.58
C ARG A 426 -0.78 -30.99 -7.60
N GLU A 427 -0.27 -30.10 -8.44
CA GLU A 427 0.61 -30.48 -9.56
C GLU A 427 2.10 -30.47 -9.21
N CYS A 428 2.51 -29.61 -8.26
CA CYS A 428 3.91 -29.41 -7.89
C CYS A 428 4.29 -29.92 -6.48
N GLY A 429 3.33 -30.08 -5.57
CA GLY A 429 3.61 -30.48 -4.19
C GLY A 429 4.50 -29.47 -3.45
N SER A 430 5.45 -29.97 -2.63
CA SER A 430 6.44 -29.17 -1.88
C SER A 430 7.86 -29.27 -2.42
N GLU A 431 8.03 -29.84 -3.62
CA GLU A 431 9.33 -30.07 -4.25
C GLU A 431 9.67 -28.96 -5.28
N VAL A 432 10.95 -28.86 -5.67
CA VAL A 432 11.35 -27.93 -6.73
C VAL A 432 10.67 -28.36 -8.04
N PRO A 433 9.85 -27.49 -8.67
CA PRO A 433 9.01 -27.91 -9.78
C PRO A 433 9.82 -28.23 -11.03
N THR A 434 9.59 -29.42 -11.60
CA THR A 434 10.18 -29.84 -12.87
C THR A 434 9.41 -29.26 -14.06
N GLY A 435 10.01 -29.28 -15.26
CA GLY A 435 9.35 -28.79 -16.48
C GLY A 435 8.00 -29.46 -16.75
N ASP A 436 7.87 -30.75 -16.47
CA ASP A 436 6.61 -31.49 -16.64
C ASP A 436 5.54 -31.07 -15.63
N MET A 437 5.93 -30.72 -14.41
CA MET A 437 5.01 -30.19 -13.38
C MET A 437 4.50 -28.81 -13.77
N LEU A 438 5.39 -27.93 -14.26
CA LEU A 438 5.02 -26.59 -14.72
C LEU A 438 4.07 -26.62 -15.94
N ASN A 439 4.17 -27.65 -16.78
CA ASN A 439 3.26 -27.82 -17.91
C ASN A 439 1.80 -28.12 -17.48
N LYS A 440 1.61 -28.72 -16.30
CA LYS A 440 0.29 -29.04 -15.73
C LYS A 440 -0.37 -27.87 -15.01
N LEU A 441 0.34 -26.76 -14.79
CA LEU A 441 -0.21 -25.53 -14.18
C LEU A 441 -1.06 -24.75 -15.19
N HIS A 442 -2.27 -25.24 -15.44
CA HIS A 442 -3.21 -24.72 -16.43
C HIS A 442 -3.86 -23.39 -16.00
N LEU A 443 -4.28 -23.25 -14.75
CA LEU A 443 -4.81 -22.02 -14.18
C LEU A 443 -3.72 -20.95 -14.09
N VAL A 444 -2.52 -21.27 -13.62
CA VAL A 444 -1.38 -20.35 -13.66
C VAL A 444 -1.11 -19.89 -15.09
N ASN A 445 -1.16 -20.81 -16.06
CA ASN A 445 -0.99 -20.47 -17.48
C ASN A 445 -2.08 -19.50 -17.97
N MET A 446 -3.34 -19.72 -17.62
CA MET A 446 -4.45 -18.84 -17.97
C MET A 446 -4.29 -17.45 -17.36
N PHE A 447 -3.86 -17.36 -16.10
CA PHE A 447 -3.55 -16.09 -15.43
C PHE A 447 -2.42 -15.35 -16.13
N LEU A 448 -1.35 -16.04 -16.52
CA LEU A 448 -0.24 -15.46 -17.27
C LEU A 448 -0.68 -14.98 -18.65
N LEU A 449 -1.49 -15.76 -19.38
CA LEU A 449 -2.02 -15.37 -20.69
C LEU A 449 -2.93 -14.15 -20.62
N GLU A 450 -3.80 -14.08 -19.61
CA GLU A 450 -4.67 -12.93 -19.38
C GLU A 450 -3.89 -11.70 -18.93
N THR A 451 -2.84 -11.89 -18.12
CA THR A 451 -1.89 -10.84 -17.78
C THR A 451 -1.20 -10.31 -19.03
N LEU A 452 -0.71 -11.18 -19.91
CA LEU A 452 -0.04 -10.79 -21.16
C LEU A 452 -0.99 -10.13 -22.16
N ARG A 453 -2.27 -10.46 -22.15
CA ARG A 453 -3.30 -9.78 -22.95
C ARG A 453 -3.52 -8.36 -22.43
N LEU A 454 -3.78 -8.22 -21.13
CA LEU A 454 -4.09 -6.92 -20.53
C LEU A 454 -2.87 -6.01 -20.46
N TYR A 455 -1.69 -6.58 -20.29
CA TYR A 455 -0.42 -5.90 -20.09
C TYR A 455 0.62 -6.43 -21.07
N ALA A 456 0.32 -6.32 -22.36
CA ALA A 456 1.20 -6.75 -23.43
C ALA A 456 2.62 -6.13 -23.25
N PRO A 457 3.67 -6.96 -23.14
CA PRO A 457 5.05 -6.48 -23.00
C PRO A 457 5.51 -5.67 -24.22
N VAL A 458 4.90 -5.95 -25.38
CA VAL A 458 5.10 -5.25 -26.64
C VAL A 458 3.80 -4.54 -27.01
N SER A 459 3.84 -3.21 -27.10
CA SER A 459 2.65 -2.39 -27.39
C SER A 459 2.27 -2.37 -28.87
N LEU A 460 3.27 -2.47 -29.76
CA LEU A 460 3.09 -2.51 -31.21
C LEU A 460 4.23 -3.28 -31.89
N ILE A 461 3.96 -3.77 -33.10
CA ILE A 461 4.97 -4.35 -34.00
C ILE A 461 4.94 -3.60 -35.32
N GLN A 462 6.12 -3.41 -35.91
CA GLN A 462 6.27 -2.88 -37.26
C GLN A 462 6.86 -3.92 -38.22
N ARG A 463 6.39 -3.89 -39.47
CA ARG A 463 6.88 -4.73 -40.58
C ARG A 463 6.99 -3.89 -41.84
N ASN A 464 8.11 -3.99 -42.54
CA ASN A 464 8.26 -3.36 -43.84
C ASN A 464 7.71 -4.27 -44.93
N ALA A 465 6.95 -3.71 -45.86
CA ALA A 465 6.55 -4.38 -47.09
C ALA A 465 7.80 -4.53 -47.97
N GLY A 466 8.27 -5.77 -48.14
CA GLY A 466 9.43 -6.08 -49.00
C GLY A 466 9.08 -6.21 -50.48
N SER A 467 7.80 -6.10 -50.83
CA SER A 467 7.25 -6.05 -52.18
C SER A 467 5.85 -5.46 -52.09
N ASP A 468 5.25 -5.12 -53.23
CA ASP A 468 3.82 -4.82 -53.30
C ASP A 468 3.02 -6.03 -52.79
N LEU A 469 2.11 -5.79 -51.83
CA LEU A 469 1.32 -6.83 -51.17
C LEU A 469 -0.09 -6.33 -50.85
N GLU A 470 -1.01 -7.25 -50.54
CA GLU A 470 -2.38 -6.93 -50.16
C GLU A 470 -2.68 -7.45 -48.75
N VAL A 471 -3.17 -6.60 -47.85
CA VAL A 471 -3.54 -6.96 -46.47
C VAL A 471 -4.97 -6.53 -46.22
N GLY A 472 -5.86 -7.50 -45.97
CA GLY A 472 -7.27 -7.22 -45.66
C GLY A 472 -8.01 -6.46 -46.76
N GLY A 473 -7.68 -6.69 -48.04
CA GLY A 473 -8.25 -5.97 -49.18
C GLY A 473 -7.57 -4.64 -49.51
N ILE A 474 -6.53 -4.24 -48.77
CA ILE A 474 -5.80 -2.99 -48.96
C ILE A 474 -4.47 -3.27 -49.64
N LYS A 475 -4.22 -2.60 -50.77
CA LYS A 475 -2.92 -2.65 -51.46
C LYS A 475 -1.87 -1.84 -50.68
N VAL A 476 -0.74 -2.45 -50.40
CA VAL A 476 0.39 -1.92 -49.63
C VAL A 476 1.62 -1.96 -50.54
N PRO A 477 2.12 -0.81 -51.02
CA PRO A 477 3.30 -0.76 -51.86
C PRO A 477 4.58 -1.19 -51.13
N GLU A 478 5.57 -1.63 -51.91
CA GLU A 478 6.92 -1.89 -51.42
C GLU A 478 7.50 -0.67 -50.68
N GLY A 479 8.17 -0.92 -49.56
CA GLY A 479 8.78 0.10 -48.71
C GLY A 479 7.85 0.72 -47.65
N MET A 480 6.54 0.45 -47.68
CA MET A 480 5.63 0.90 -46.62
C MET A 480 5.85 0.14 -45.30
N VAL A 481 5.67 0.84 -44.18
CA VAL A 481 5.74 0.27 -42.82
C VAL A 481 4.33 -0.03 -42.33
N LEU A 482 4.02 -1.31 -42.14
CA LEU A 482 2.80 -1.79 -41.49
C LEU A 482 2.98 -1.76 -39.97
N THR A 483 2.10 -1.06 -39.26
CA THR A 483 2.09 -1.02 -37.79
C THR A 483 0.91 -1.82 -37.25
N ILE A 484 1.18 -2.80 -36.40
CA ILE A 484 0.20 -3.65 -35.73
C ILE A 484 0.13 -3.21 -34.26
N PRO A 485 -0.92 -2.49 -33.83
CA PRO A 485 -1.05 -1.99 -32.46
C PRO A 485 -1.58 -3.09 -31.53
N ILE A 486 -0.69 -3.96 -31.06
CA ILE A 486 -1.03 -5.10 -30.19
C ILE A 486 -1.88 -4.68 -28.99
N ALA A 487 -1.44 -3.64 -28.26
CA ALA A 487 -2.14 -3.20 -27.05
C ALA A 487 -3.57 -2.74 -27.34
N THR A 488 -3.83 -2.18 -28.52
CA THR A 488 -5.17 -1.80 -28.96
C THR A 488 -5.99 -3.03 -29.32
N ILE A 489 -5.44 -3.96 -30.09
CA ILE A 489 -6.12 -5.21 -30.48
C ILE A 489 -6.50 -6.04 -29.24
N HIS A 490 -5.64 -6.08 -28.22
CA HIS A 490 -5.91 -6.80 -26.95
C HIS A 490 -6.97 -6.15 -26.08
N ARG A 491 -7.30 -4.89 -26.37
CA ARG A 491 -8.28 -4.07 -25.66
C ARG A 491 -9.53 -3.80 -26.51
N ASP A 492 -9.63 -4.42 -27.68
CA ASP A 492 -10.74 -4.24 -28.61
C ASP A 492 -11.92 -5.16 -28.26
N LYS A 493 -13.10 -4.56 -28.05
CA LYS A 493 -14.35 -5.26 -27.73
C LYS A 493 -14.85 -6.12 -28.89
N GLU A 494 -14.55 -5.73 -30.13
CA GLU A 494 -14.90 -6.53 -31.30
C GLU A 494 -14.10 -7.83 -31.31
N VAL A 495 -12.86 -7.80 -30.84
CA VAL A 495 -11.96 -8.95 -30.80
C VAL A 495 -12.17 -9.81 -29.54
N TRP A 496 -12.43 -9.20 -28.38
CA TRP A 496 -12.41 -9.89 -27.08
C TRP A 496 -13.74 -9.89 -26.32
N GLY A 497 -14.75 -9.15 -26.79
CA GLY A 497 -16.05 -9.03 -26.12
C GLY A 497 -16.14 -7.84 -25.16
N GLU A 498 -17.31 -7.65 -24.53
CA GLU A 498 -17.57 -6.47 -23.67
C GLU A 498 -16.73 -6.46 -22.39
N ASP A 499 -16.36 -7.63 -21.88
CA ASP A 499 -15.54 -7.83 -20.68
C ASP A 499 -14.03 -7.71 -20.95
N VAL A 500 -13.63 -7.08 -22.07
CA VAL A 500 -12.24 -7.00 -22.53
C VAL A 500 -11.29 -6.33 -21.52
N ASN A 501 -11.78 -5.47 -20.63
CA ASN A 501 -10.95 -4.78 -19.64
C ASN A 501 -10.91 -5.46 -18.28
N GLU A 502 -11.75 -6.46 -18.07
CA GLU A 502 -11.75 -7.28 -16.87
C GLU A 502 -10.61 -8.29 -16.91
N PHE A 503 -10.02 -8.57 -15.75
CA PHE A 503 -9.06 -9.66 -15.58
C PHE A 503 -9.81 -10.98 -15.46
N LYS A 504 -9.93 -11.71 -16.57
CA LYS A 504 -10.71 -12.96 -16.65
C LYS A 504 -9.88 -14.12 -17.21
N PRO A 505 -9.02 -14.75 -16.39
CA PRO A 505 -8.16 -15.86 -16.80
C PRO A 505 -8.90 -16.99 -17.51
N MET A 506 -10.11 -17.32 -17.04
CA MET A 506 -10.95 -18.40 -17.58
C MET A 506 -11.31 -18.22 -19.07
N ARG A 507 -11.10 -17.03 -19.65
CA ARG A 507 -11.22 -16.83 -21.09
C ARG A 507 -10.32 -17.77 -21.90
N PHE A 508 -9.19 -18.19 -21.33
CA PHE A 508 -8.23 -19.09 -21.95
C PHE A 508 -8.47 -20.57 -21.66
N GLU A 509 -9.58 -20.94 -21.01
CA GLU A 509 -9.90 -22.33 -20.64
C GLU A 509 -9.94 -23.26 -21.87
N ASN A 510 -10.44 -22.74 -22.99
CA ASN A 510 -10.51 -23.47 -24.26
C ASN A 510 -9.30 -23.24 -25.18
N GLY A 511 -8.20 -22.72 -24.62
CA GLY A 511 -6.96 -22.44 -25.34
C GLY A 511 -6.92 -21.06 -26.02
N VAL A 512 -5.71 -20.65 -26.42
CA VAL A 512 -5.41 -19.31 -26.96
C VAL A 512 -6.22 -18.98 -28.21
N THR A 513 -6.48 -19.96 -29.07
CA THR A 513 -7.19 -19.76 -30.34
C THR A 513 -8.70 -19.60 -30.20
N ARG A 514 -9.25 -19.85 -29.00
CA ARG A 514 -10.69 -19.70 -28.72
C ARG A 514 -10.97 -18.59 -27.70
N ALA A 515 -9.92 -17.94 -27.20
CA ALA A 515 -10.03 -16.93 -26.16
C ALA A 515 -10.60 -15.60 -26.67
N GLY A 516 -10.41 -15.29 -27.96
CA GLY A 516 -11.03 -14.15 -28.62
C GLY A 516 -11.93 -14.60 -29.78
N LYS A 517 -12.66 -13.65 -30.38
CA LYS A 517 -13.50 -13.92 -31.57
C LYS A 517 -12.67 -14.30 -32.81
N HIS A 518 -11.38 -14.00 -32.80
CA HIS A 518 -10.42 -14.43 -33.82
C HIS A 518 -9.38 -15.40 -33.25
N PRO A 519 -8.98 -16.44 -34.01
CA PRO A 519 -8.03 -17.45 -33.53
C PRO A 519 -6.61 -16.92 -33.28
N ASN A 520 -6.28 -15.75 -33.81
CA ASN A 520 -4.98 -15.09 -33.61
C ASN A 520 -5.11 -13.79 -32.82
N ALA A 521 -6.14 -13.66 -31.97
CA ALA A 521 -6.40 -12.46 -31.19
C ALA A 521 -5.29 -12.14 -30.19
N LEU A 522 -4.67 -13.16 -29.57
CA LEU A 522 -3.54 -12.97 -28.66
C LEU A 522 -2.22 -12.84 -29.43
N LEU A 523 -1.51 -11.74 -29.18
CA LEU A 523 -0.32 -11.28 -29.90
C LEU A 523 0.76 -10.83 -28.91
N SER A 524 0.91 -11.55 -27.79
CA SER A 524 1.76 -11.14 -26.66
C SER A 524 3.24 -10.97 -27.01
N PHE A 525 3.76 -11.73 -27.97
CA PHE A 525 5.17 -11.66 -28.41
C PHE A 525 5.35 -11.82 -29.93
N SER A 526 4.38 -11.33 -30.72
CA SER A 526 4.22 -11.57 -32.18
C SER A 526 3.83 -13.00 -32.56
N SER A 527 3.17 -13.16 -33.71
CA SER A 527 2.73 -14.45 -34.26
C SER A 527 3.37 -14.72 -35.63
N GLY A 528 3.49 -15.99 -36.01
CA GLY A 528 4.07 -16.42 -37.28
C GLY A 528 5.57 -16.79 -37.22
N PRO A 529 6.25 -16.93 -38.38
CA PRO A 529 7.61 -17.49 -38.47
C PRO A 529 8.72 -16.69 -37.77
N ARG A 530 8.42 -15.46 -37.31
CA ARG A 530 9.33 -14.58 -36.58
C ARG A 530 8.84 -14.28 -35.16
N SER A 531 8.12 -15.21 -34.54
CA SER A 531 7.71 -15.10 -33.14
C SER A 531 8.91 -15.05 -32.20
N CYS A 532 8.74 -14.44 -31.02
CA CYS A 532 9.80 -14.39 -30.02
C CYS A 532 10.12 -15.79 -29.51
N ILE A 533 11.34 -16.28 -29.80
CA ILE A 533 11.83 -17.59 -29.34
C ILE A 533 11.86 -17.66 -27.80
N GLY A 534 12.05 -16.52 -27.12
CA GLY A 534 12.07 -16.42 -25.66
C GLY A 534 10.69 -16.51 -24.98
N GLN A 535 9.58 -16.52 -25.71
CA GLN A 535 8.24 -16.56 -25.11
C GLN A 535 8.02 -17.81 -24.25
N ASN A 536 8.40 -18.98 -24.76
CA ASN A 536 8.23 -20.24 -24.03
C ASN A 536 9.09 -20.26 -22.77
N PHE A 537 10.32 -19.73 -22.86
CA PHE A 537 11.22 -19.60 -21.72
C PHE A 537 10.63 -18.68 -20.64
N ALA A 538 10.14 -17.50 -21.02
CA ALA A 538 9.52 -16.55 -20.10
C ALA A 538 8.26 -17.10 -19.42
N MET A 539 7.43 -17.86 -20.14
CA MET A 539 6.25 -18.51 -19.57
C MET A 539 6.63 -19.61 -18.57
N ILE A 540 7.65 -20.42 -18.87
CA ILE A 540 8.15 -21.47 -17.97
C ILE A 540 8.78 -20.83 -16.73
N GLU A 541 9.60 -19.80 -16.90
CA GLU A 541 10.22 -19.05 -15.80
C GLU A 541 9.16 -18.42 -14.89
N ALA A 542 8.15 -17.77 -15.46
CA ALA A 542 7.06 -17.18 -14.68
C ALA A 542 6.28 -18.24 -13.89
N LYS A 543 5.97 -19.39 -14.50
CA LYS A 543 5.33 -20.51 -13.81
C LYS A 543 6.21 -21.07 -12.69
N ALA A 544 7.51 -21.23 -12.93
CA ALA A 544 8.46 -21.70 -11.92
C ALA A 544 8.53 -20.74 -10.73
N VAL A 545 8.60 -19.43 -10.99
CA VAL A 545 8.60 -18.41 -9.94
C VAL A 545 7.29 -18.44 -9.14
N ILE A 546 6.14 -18.53 -9.81
CA ILE A 546 4.83 -18.61 -9.13
C ILE A 546 4.75 -19.89 -8.29
N ALA A 547 5.17 -21.03 -8.85
CA ALA A 547 5.14 -22.32 -8.17
C ALA A 547 6.10 -22.42 -6.98
N VAL A 548 7.18 -21.63 -6.95
CA VAL A 548 8.12 -21.54 -5.82
C VAL A 548 7.66 -20.54 -4.77
N ILE A 549 6.88 -19.53 -5.16
CA ILE A 549 6.30 -18.54 -4.23
C ILE A 549 5.12 -19.13 -3.43
N ILE A 550 4.33 -19.98 -4.08
CA ILE A 550 3.20 -20.72 -3.49
C ILE A 550 3.73 -21.96 -2.78
#